data_AF-A0A6J3L444-F1
#
_entry.id   AF-A0A6J3L444-F1
#
_cell.length_a   1.000
_cell.length_b   1.000
_cell.length_c   1.000
_cell.angle_alpha   90.00
_cell.angle_beta   90.00
_cell.angle_gamma   90.00
#
_symmetry.space_group_name_H-M   'P 1'
#
loop_
_entity.id
_entity.type
_entity.pdbx_description
1 polymer ?
#
loop_
_entity_poly.entity_id
_entity_poly.type
_entity_poly.pdbx_seq_one_letter_code
_entity_poly.pdbx_strand_id
1 'polypeptide(L)'
;MSHTTAFRVLTLILILGDLESITVVNHHPDEEYFLEHEVLCEEAITEAKKLQLYPAGTDKKGPIPGCKPCTRSEMTYCKDGSVINDHCCCDGNSNEVFPFVKHTCRVGPEECEVQAGDCAEYARLRECCCHSYLASVWKYLANDAVSPTNTHFIKFLAILTVLRWLS
;
A
#
# COMPACT_ATOMS: atom_id res chain seq x y z
N MET A 1 40.61 -5.49 13.88
CA MET A 1 39.89 -5.78 12.62
C MET A 1 40.26 -4.71 11.60
N SER A 2 40.78 -5.10 10.43
CA SER A 2 41.19 -4.14 9.39
C SER A 2 39.97 -3.35 8.90
N HIS A 3 40.13 -2.04 8.69
CA HIS A 3 39.10 -1.16 8.14
C HIS A 3 38.49 -1.69 6.83
N THR A 4 39.26 -2.46 6.06
CA THR A 4 38.83 -3.14 4.84
C THR A 4 37.77 -4.22 5.09
N THR A 5 37.85 -4.92 6.22
CA THR A 5 36.89 -5.98 6.59
C THR A 5 35.56 -5.36 7.01
N ALA A 6 35.60 -4.26 7.77
CA ALA A 6 34.40 -3.52 8.17
C ALA A 6 33.67 -2.93 6.95
N PHE A 7 34.41 -2.40 5.98
CA PHE A 7 33.85 -1.83 4.75
C PHE A 7 33.14 -2.88 3.87
N ARG A 8 33.74 -4.07 3.72
CA ARG A 8 33.10 -5.18 2.98
C ARG A 8 31.80 -5.65 3.62
N VAL A 9 31.76 -5.72 4.96
CA VAL A 9 30.55 -6.09 5.70
C VAL A 9 29.46 -5.04 5.52
N LEU A 10 29.80 -3.75 5.61
CA LEU A 10 28.83 -2.66 5.40
C LEU A 10 28.25 -2.68 3.98
N THR A 11 29.09 -2.96 2.98
CA THR A 11 28.64 -3.03 1.57
C THR A 11 27.69 -4.21 1.36
N LEU A 12 27.98 -5.37 1.96
CA LEU A 12 27.10 -6.54 1.93
C LEU A 12 25.74 -6.27 2.59
N ILE A 13 25.72 -5.61 3.74
CA ILE A 13 24.47 -5.26 4.46
C ILE A 13 23.62 -4.31 3.62
N LEU A 14 24.22 -3.34 2.93
CA LEU A 14 23.50 -2.39 2.08
C LEU A 14 22.94 -3.01 0.80
N ILE A 15 23.50 -4.13 0.32
CA ILE A 15 22.99 -4.87 -0.85
C ILE A 15 21.93 -5.91 -0.43
N LEU A 16 22.07 -6.50 0.76
CA LEU A 16 21.14 -7.50 1.29
C LEU A 16 19.90 -6.89 1.96
N GLY A 17 19.95 -5.61 2.35
CA GLY A 17 18.84 -4.91 3.00
C GLY A 17 17.61 -4.66 2.10
N ASP A 18 17.73 -4.89 0.78
CA ASP A 18 16.65 -4.73 -0.19
C ASP A 18 15.88 -6.04 -0.49
N LEU A 19 16.16 -7.13 0.24
CA LEU A 19 15.38 -8.37 0.15
C LEU A 19 14.09 -8.23 0.97
N GLU A 20 13.02 -7.70 0.36
CA GLU A 20 11.66 -7.95 0.84
C GLU A 20 11.46 -9.48 0.95
N SER A 21 10.94 -9.94 2.08
CA SER A 21 10.68 -11.37 2.29
C SER A 21 9.60 -11.83 1.31
N ILE A 22 10.00 -12.51 0.24
CA ILE A 22 9.09 -13.24 -0.63
C ILE A 22 8.59 -14.44 0.17
N THR A 23 7.37 -14.34 0.71
CA THR A 23 6.69 -15.49 1.29
C THR A 23 6.17 -16.33 0.13
N VAL A 24 6.85 -17.46 -0.15
CA VAL A 24 6.34 -18.46 -1.09
C VAL A 24 5.16 -19.14 -0.40
N VAL A 25 3.94 -18.75 -0.78
CA VAL A 25 2.72 -19.44 -0.36
C VAL A 25 2.64 -20.75 -1.13
N ASN A 26 2.70 -21.86 -0.41
CA ASN A 26 2.69 -23.21 -0.96
C ASN A 26 1.24 -23.60 -1.23
N HIS A 27 0.75 -23.40 -2.46
CA HIS A 27 -0.60 -23.81 -2.86
C HIS A 27 -0.60 -25.28 -3.32
N HIS A 28 -1.58 -26.03 -2.83
CA HIS A 28 -1.88 -27.38 -3.33
C HIS A 28 -2.40 -27.26 -4.79
N PRO A 29 -1.96 -28.12 -5.72
CA PRO A 29 -2.23 -27.97 -7.16
C PRO A 29 -3.71 -28.12 -7.56
N ASP A 30 -4.60 -28.44 -6.62
CA ASP A 30 -6.00 -28.77 -6.88
C ASP A 30 -6.95 -27.58 -6.60
N GLU A 31 -6.45 -26.50 -6.00
CA GLU A 31 -7.20 -25.27 -5.68
C GLU A 31 -6.57 -24.08 -6.41
N GLU A 32 -6.88 -23.96 -7.71
CA GLU A 32 -6.35 -22.88 -8.52
C GLU A 32 -7.08 -21.57 -8.19
N TYR A 33 -6.42 -20.69 -7.44
CA TYR A 33 -6.85 -19.30 -7.30
C TYR A 33 -6.55 -18.56 -8.60
N PHE A 34 -7.58 -17.99 -9.21
CA PHE A 34 -7.45 -17.16 -10.40
C PHE A 34 -7.21 -15.71 -9.99
N LEU A 35 -6.27 -15.05 -10.65
CA LEU A 35 -6.08 -13.61 -10.51
C LEU A 35 -7.31 -12.90 -11.11
N GLU A 36 -8.05 -12.16 -10.28
CA GLU A 36 -9.19 -11.37 -10.75
C GLU A 36 -8.70 -10.02 -11.27
N HIS A 37 -8.00 -9.27 -10.43
CA HIS A 37 -7.32 -8.02 -10.78
C HIS A 37 -6.18 -7.69 -9.82
N GLU A 38 -5.34 -6.77 -10.25
CA GLU A 38 -4.28 -6.20 -9.43
C GLU A 38 -4.12 -4.71 -9.70
N VAL A 39 -3.73 -3.98 -8.67
CA VAL A 39 -3.27 -2.59 -8.76
C VAL A 39 -1.82 -2.57 -8.33
N LEU A 40 -0.93 -2.27 -9.27
CA LEU A 40 0.51 -2.22 -9.01
C LEU A 40 0.89 -0.96 -8.22
N CYS A 41 2.06 -0.97 -7.60
CA CYS A 41 2.49 0.15 -6.75
C CYS A 41 2.61 1.46 -7.54
N GLU A 42 3.19 1.40 -8.72
CA GLU A 42 3.37 2.51 -9.66
C GLU A 42 2.04 3.08 -10.15
N GLU A 43 1.05 2.22 -10.37
CA GLU A 43 -0.32 2.60 -10.74
C GLU A 43 -0.99 3.28 -9.56
N ALA A 44 -0.95 2.66 -8.38
CA ALA A 44 -1.49 3.22 -7.15
C ALA A 44 -0.91 4.60 -6.84
N ILE A 45 0.41 4.79 -6.97
CA ILE A 45 1.08 6.09 -6.79
C ILE A 45 0.64 7.10 -7.86
N THR A 46 0.45 6.67 -9.11
CA THR A 46 -0.01 7.53 -10.21
C THR A 46 -1.44 8.02 -9.97
N GLU A 47 -2.34 7.14 -9.55
CA GLU A 47 -3.72 7.49 -9.22
C GLU A 47 -3.82 8.31 -7.94
N ALA A 48 -3.03 7.99 -6.92
CA ALA A 48 -2.94 8.76 -5.69
C ALA A 48 -2.57 10.23 -5.96
N LYS A 49 -1.66 10.50 -6.91
CA LYS A 49 -1.31 11.88 -7.31
C LYS A 49 -2.49 12.67 -7.86
N LYS A 50 -3.52 12.02 -8.39
CA LYS A 50 -4.72 12.70 -8.94
C LYS A 50 -5.78 13.00 -7.88
N LEU A 51 -5.71 12.36 -6.70
CA LEU A 51 -6.74 12.48 -5.67
C LEU A 51 -6.90 13.90 -5.13
N GLN A 52 -8.15 14.27 -4.88
CA GLN A 52 -8.52 15.38 -4.00
C GLN A 52 -8.93 14.79 -2.65
N LEU A 53 -8.44 15.38 -1.57
CA LEU A 53 -8.72 14.88 -0.22
C LEU A 53 -9.95 15.57 0.35
N TYR A 54 -10.84 14.75 0.91
CA TYR A 54 -12.03 15.19 1.64
C TYR A 54 -12.02 14.53 3.03
N PRO A 55 -12.53 15.22 4.07
CA PRO A 55 -12.74 14.60 5.39
C PRO A 55 -13.58 13.31 5.33
N ALA A 56 -13.42 12.44 6.31
CA ALA A 56 -14.26 11.25 6.46
C ALA A 56 -15.75 11.64 6.50
N GLY A 57 -16.59 10.86 5.80
CA GLY A 57 -18.02 11.12 5.64
C GLY A 57 -18.35 12.28 4.71
N THR A 58 -17.40 12.76 3.89
CA THR A 58 -17.62 13.85 2.93
C THR A 58 -17.02 13.53 1.57
N ASP A 59 -17.62 14.07 0.51
CA ASP A 59 -17.14 14.03 -0.86
C ASP A 59 -17.13 15.43 -1.50
N LYS A 60 -16.91 15.49 -2.82
CA LYS A 60 -16.95 16.74 -3.60
C LYS A 60 -18.27 17.53 -3.52
N LYS A 61 -19.38 16.87 -3.14
CA LYS A 61 -20.71 17.47 -2.99
C LYS A 61 -21.02 17.86 -1.54
N GLY A 62 -20.16 17.50 -0.58
CA GLY A 62 -20.32 17.79 0.84
C GLY A 62 -20.50 16.52 1.68
N PRO A 63 -21.22 16.58 2.81
CA PRO A 63 -21.47 15.40 3.64
C PRO A 63 -22.22 14.30 2.90
N ILE A 64 -21.73 13.07 2.99
CA ILE A 64 -22.37 11.89 2.41
C ILE A 64 -23.56 11.50 3.32
N PRO A 65 -24.80 11.44 2.79
CA PRO A 65 -25.96 11.07 3.59
C PRO A 65 -25.79 9.69 4.23
N GLY A 66 -26.13 9.58 5.53
CA GLY A 66 -26.04 8.32 6.27
C GLY A 66 -24.66 8.01 6.87
N CYS A 67 -23.63 8.82 6.59
CA CYS A 67 -22.35 8.67 7.27
C CYS A 67 -22.41 9.18 8.72
N LYS A 68 -21.99 8.31 9.64
CA LYS A 68 -21.72 8.63 11.05
C LYS A 68 -20.21 8.83 11.25
N PRO A 69 -19.78 9.52 12.32
CA PRO A 69 -18.36 9.57 12.68
C PRO A 69 -17.79 8.16 12.84
N CYS A 70 -16.62 7.94 12.25
CA CYS A 70 -15.94 6.65 12.31
C CYS A 70 -15.38 6.39 13.71
N THR A 71 -15.76 5.26 14.28
CA THR A 71 -15.26 4.74 15.55
C THR A 71 -13.83 4.25 15.42
N ARG A 72 -13.19 3.96 16.57
CA ARG A 72 -11.83 3.44 16.58
C ARG A 72 -11.68 2.09 15.88
N SER A 73 -12.65 1.19 16.05
CA SER A 73 -12.62 -0.13 15.40
C SER A 73 -12.79 -0.02 13.88
N GLU A 74 -13.73 0.81 13.43
CA GLU A 74 -13.90 1.10 12.00
C GLU A 74 -12.63 1.72 11.41
N MET A 75 -11.93 2.57 12.16
CA MET A 75 -10.66 3.10 11.72
C MET A 75 -9.51 2.10 11.73
N THR A 76 -9.54 1.09 12.60
CA THR A 76 -8.58 -0.01 12.57
C THR A 76 -8.78 -0.87 11.32
N TYR A 77 -10.03 -1.20 11.00
CA TYR A 77 -10.42 -1.94 9.79
C TYR A 77 -9.94 -1.27 8.47
N CYS A 78 -9.87 0.06 8.44
CA CYS A 78 -9.31 0.77 7.28
C CYS A 78 -7.77 0.71 7.20
N LYS A 79 -7.08 0.36 8.28
CA LYS A 79 -5.61 0.46 8.44
C LYS A 79 -4.88 -0.85 8.27
N ASP A 80 -5.48 -1.94 8.72
CA ASP A 80 -4.88 -3.27 8.77
C ASP A 80 -5.03 -4.06 7.45
N GLY A 81 -5.72 -3.47 6.47
CA GLY A 81 -5.95 -4.07 5.16
C GLY A 81 -7.28 -4.83 5.05
N SER A 82 -8.07 -4.92 6.12
CA SER A 82 -9.38 -5.59 6.09
C SER A 82 -10.31 -5.02 5.02
N VAL A 83 -10.34 -3.69 4.84
CA VAL A 83 -11.13 -3.07 3.77
C VAL A 83 -10.73 -3.48 2.35
N ILE A 84 -9.45 -3.82 2.12
CA ILE A 84 -8.98 -4.29 0.82
C ILE A 84 -9.34 -5.77 0.62
N ASN A 85 -9.31 -6.58 1.67
CA ASN A 85 -9.81 -7.96 1.60
C ASN A 85 -11.30 -7.98 1.25
N ASP A 86 -12.11 -7.16 1.93
CA ASP A 86 -13.54 -7.07 1.67
C ASP A 86 -13.84 -6.45 0.29
N HIS A 87 -13.00 -5.54 -0.21
CA HIS A 87 -13.07 -5.07 -1.59
C HIS A 87 -12.96 -6.24 -2.58
N CYS A 88 -11.98 -7.13 -2.40
CA CYS A 88 -11.82 -8.32 -3.23
C CYS A 88 -12.99 -9.31 -3.09
N CYS A 89 -13.72 -9.31 -1.96
CA CYS A 89 -14.93 -10.11 -1.82
C CYS A 89 -16.17 -9.48 -2.45
N CYS A 90 -16.34 -8.15 -2.33
CA CYS A 90 -17.64 -7.49 -2.54
C CYS A 90 -17.76 -6.71 -3.85
N ASP A 91 -16.69 -6.08 -4.35
CA ASP A 91 -16.77 -5.22 -5.54
C ASP A 91 -16.34 -5.92 -6.84
N GLY A 92 -15.40 -6.88 -6.71
CA GLY A 92 -14.70 -7.49 -7.84
C GLY A 92 -14.05 -6.47 -8.78
N ASN A 93 -13.67 -6.90 -9.99
CA ASN A 93 -12.98 -6.04 -10.98
C ASN A 93 -13.93 -5.05 -11.71
N SER A 94 -15.24 -5.20 -11.57
CA SER A 94 -16.20 -4.39 -12.37
C SER A 94 -16.22 -2.90 -12.01
N ASN A 95 -15.83 -2.56 -10.77
CA ASN A 95 -15.78 -1.19 -10.26
C ASN A 95 -14.58 -1.04 -9.31
N GLU A 96 -13.40 -0.76 -9.86
CA GLU A 96 -12.22 -0.45 -9.06
C GLU A 96 -12.42 0.86 -8.27
N VAL A 97 -12.60 0.73 -6.95
CA VAL A 97 -12.88 1.83 -6.01
C VAL A 97 -11.65 2.28 -5.22
N PHE A 98 -10.58 1.48 -5.23
CA PHE A 98 -9.28 1.77 -4.63
C PHE A 98 -8.14 1.73 -5.68
N PRO A 99 -8.25 2.42 -6.83
CA PRO A 99 -7.21 2.42 -7.86
C PRO A 99 -5.89 3.05 -7.39
N PHE A 100 -5.90 3.70 -6.23
CA PHE A 100 -4.77 4.36 -5.59
C PHE A 100 -4.16 3.55 -4.45
N VAL A 101 -4.60 2.31 -4.22
CA VAL A 101 -4.06 1.40 -3.18
C VAL A 101 -3.51 0.16 -3.86
N LYS A 102 -2.24 -0.17 -3.63
CA LYS A 102 -1.66 -1.42 -4.14
C LYS A 102 -2.38 -2.62 -3.52
N HIS A 103 -2.90 -3.51 -4.36
CA HIS A 103 -3.53 -4.76 -3.94
C HIS A 103 -3.62 -5.79 -5.07
N THR A 104 -3.95 -7.03 -4.72
CA THR A 104 -4.17 -8.12 -5.66
C THR A 104 -5.39 -8.90 -5.19
N CYS A 105 -6.43 -8.98 -6.01
CA CYS A 105 -7.62 -9.78 -5.75
C CYS A 105 -7.52 -11.12 -6.46
N ARG A 106 -7.82 -12.18 -5.72
CA ARG A 106 -7.81 -13.56 -6.22
C ARG A 106 -9.13 -14.22 -5.89
N VAL A 107 -9.67 -14.96 -6.84
CA VAL A 107 -10.90 -15.74 -6.68
C VAL A 107 -10.52 -17.21 -6.66
N GLY A 108 -10.87 -17.90 -5.58
CA GLY A 108 -10.63 -19.32 -5.40
C GLY A 108 -11.94 -20.11 -5.29
N PRO A 109 -11.84 -21.43 -5.08
CA PRO A 109 -13.00 -22.29 -4.84
C PRO A 109 -13.68 -22.03 -3.48
N GLU A 110 -12.97 -21.43 -2.53
CA GLU A 110 -13.51 -21.05 -1.23
C GLU A 110 -14.36 -19.78 -1.31
N GLU A 111 -15.46 -19.74 -0.56
CA GLU A 111 -16.28 -18.55 -0.43
C GLU A 111 -15.53 -17.47 0.35
N CYS A 112 -15.53 -16.23 -0.17
CA CYS A 112 -14.84 -15.10 0.43
C CYS A 112 -15.54 -14.66 1.72
N GLU A 113 -14.80 -14.55 2.83
CA GLU A 113 -15.35 -14.11 4.12
C GLU A 113 -15.21 -12.58 4.29
N VAL A 114 -16.34 -11.89 4.39
CA VAL A 114 -16.41 -10.43 4.56
C VAL A 114 -16.20 -10.04 6.03
N GLN A 115 -15.13 -9.32 6.31
CA GLN A 115 -14.70 -8.95 7.66
C GLN A 115 -15.55 -7.82 8.28
N ALA A 116 -16.17 -6.98 7.45
CA ALA A 116 -17.15 -5.97 7.87
C ALA A 116 -18.50 -6.60 8.30
N GLY A 117 -18.69 -7.91 8.13
CA GLY A 117 -19.91 -8.64 8.42
C GLY A 117 -20.75 -8.89 7.17
N ASP A 118 -20.99 -7.87 6.35
CA ASP A 118 -21.62 -8.01 5.03
C ASP A 118 -21.18 -6.92 4.05
N CYS A 119 -21.49 -7.11 2.75
CA CYS A 119 -21.08 -6.17 1.70
C CYS A 119 -21.77 -4.80 1.79
N ALA A 120 -22.89 -4.67 2.51
CA ALA A 120 -23.55 -3.38 2.72
C ALA A 120 -22.81 -2.57 3.81
N GLU A 121 -22.37 -3.21 4.89
CA GLU A 121 -21.54 -2.58 5.91
C GLU A 121 -20.16 -2.25 5.36
N TYR A 122 -19.57 -3.14 4.55
CA TYR A 122 -18.36 -2.83 3.77
C TYR A 122 -18.54 -1.55 2.95
N ALA A 123 -19.60 -1.44 2.14
CA ALA A 123 -19.83 -0.27 1.28
C ALA A 123 -19.93 1.02 2.11
N ARG A 124 -20.62 0.97 3.25
CA ARG A 124 -20.69 2.09 4.19
C ARG A 124 -19.33 2.45 4.76
N LEU A 125 -18.55 1.48 5.22
CA LEU A 125 -17.22 1.71 5.79
C LEU A 125 -16.24 2.24 4.74
N ARG A 126 -16.27 1.69 3.53
CA ARG A 126 -15.52 2.15 2.36
C ARG A 126 -15.75 3.64 2.14
N GLU A 127 -17.01 4.04 1.95
CA GLU A 127 -17.35 5.42 1.55
C GLU A 127 -17.22 6.41 2.71
N CYS A 128 -17.70 6.04 3.90
CA CYS A 128 -17.72 6.97 5.03
C CYS A 128 -16.36 7.09 5.75
N CYS A 129 -15.53 6.05 5.74
CA CYS A 129 -14.34 5.99 6.60
C CYS A 129 -13.06 5.74 5.80
N CYS A 130 -13.00 4.60 5.09
CA CYS A 130 -11.73 4.07 4.61
C CYS A 130 -11.21 4.79 3.36
N HIS A 131 -12.08 5.22 2.45
CA HIS A 131 -11.66 5.92 1.25
C HIS A 131 -10.91 7.22 1.57
N SER A 132 -11.46 8.08 2.43
CA SER A 132 -10.79 9.30 2.88
C SER A 132 -9.44 9.01 3.56
N TYR A 133 -9.42 8.01 4.45
CA TYR A 133 -8.21 7.62 5.18
C TYR A 133 -7.10 7.13 4.23
N LEU A 134 -7.41 6.12 3.40
CA LEU A 134 -6.46 5.52 2.47
C LEU A 134 -6.01 6.55 1.41
N ALA A 135 -6.93 7.38 0.91
CA ALA A 135 -6.58 8.46 -0.01
C ALA A 135 -5.55 9.41 0.59
N SER A 136 -5.71 9.79 1.87
CA SER A 136 -4.74 10.65 2.56
C SER A 136 -3.38 9.97 2.71
N VAL A 137 -3.34 8.68 3.08
CA VAL A 137 -2.09 7.92 3.25
C VAL A 137 -1.35 7.80 1.92
N TRP A 138 -2.05 7.37 0.88
CA TRP A 138 -1.45 7.15 -0.44
C TRP A 138 -1.07 8.46 -1.14
N LYS A 139 -1.85 9.53 -0.96
CA LYS A 139 -1.47 10.87 -1.45
C LYS A 139 -0.18 11.35 -0.80
N TYR A 140 -0.01 11.13 0.50
CA TYR A 140 1.21 11.46 1.22
C TYR A 140 2.40 10.66 0.65
N LEU A 141 2.27 9.34 0.54
CA LEU A 141 3.31 8.47 -0.05
C LEU A 141 3.67 8.88 -1.48
N ALA A 142 2.68 9.22 -2.30
CA ALA A 142 2.89 9.58 -3.68
C ALA A 142 3.58 10.94 -3.86
N ASN A 143 3.41 11.86 -2.90
CA ASN A 143 4.13 13.12 -2.86
C ASN A 143 5.56 12.95 -2.32
N ASP A 144 5.77 12.08 -1.34
CA ASP A 144 7.10 11.77 -0.80
C ASP A 144 7.97 11.02 -1.82
N ALA A 145 7.37 10.12 -2.61
CA ALA A 145 8.02 9.43 -3.72
C ALA A 145 8.54 10.39 -4.81
N VAL A 146 8.07 11.65 -4.83
CA VAL A 146 8.56 12.69 -5.75
C VAL A 146 9.82 13.36 -5.26
N SER A 147 10.28 13.16 -4.02
CA SER A 147 11.57 13.69 -3.57
C SER A 147 12.70 12.89 -4.20
N PRO A 148 13.34 13.37 -5.29
CA PRO A 148 14.54 12.75 -5.81
C PRO A 148 15.65 13.35 -4.96
N THR A 149 15.69 13.01 -3.66
CA THR A 149 17.00 13.02 -3.02
C THR A 149 17.75 11.95 -3.78
N ASN A 150 18.55 12.41 -4.74
CA ASN A 150 19.32 11.59 -5.63
C ASN A 150 20.25 10.76 -4.72
N THR A 151 19.76 9.60 -4.30
CA THR A 151 20.43 8.70 -3.35
C THR A 151 21.75 8.26 -3.95
N HIS A 152 21.85 8.20 -5.28
CA HIS A 152 23.11 8.04 -6.00
C HIS A 152 24.06 9.23 -5.83
N PHE A 153 23.57 10.48 -5.85
CA PHE A 153 24.37 11.69 -5.61
C PHE A 153 24.84 11.78 -4.15
N ILE A 154 23.99 11.45 -3.17
CA ILE A 154 24.37 11.40 -1.76
C ILE A 154 25.41 10.29 -1.52
N LYS A 155 25.19 9.09 -2.10
CA LYS A 155 26.17 7.99 -2.06
C LYS A 155 27.49 8.38 -2.74
N PHE A 156 27.44 9.06 -3.88
CA PHE A 156 28.62 9.54 -4.61
C PHE A 156 29.40 10.59 -3.82
N LEU A 157 28.71 11.56 -3.20
CA LEU A 157 29.33 12.55 -2.32
C LEU A 157 29.97 11.89 -1.09
N ALA A 158 29.31 10.90 -0.48
CA ALA A 158 29.88 10.14 0.64
C ALA A 158 31.14 9.34 0.25
N ILE A 159 31.17 8.77 -0.96
CA ILE A 159 32.36 8.09 -1.49
C ILE A 159 33.49 9.11 -1.74
N LEU A 160 33.19 10.28 -2.31
CA LEU A 160 34.18 11.33 -2.57
C LEU A 160 34.78 11.92 -1.28
N THR A 161 33.98 12.11 -0.23
CA THR A 161 34.49 12.60 1.06
C THR A 161 35.41 11.59 1.73
N VAL A 162 35.09 10.29 1.65
CA VAL A 162 35.95 9.22 2.16
C VAL A 162 37.25 9.11 1.36
N LEU A 163 37.20 9.20 0.03
CA LEU A 163 38.40 9.16 -0.82
C LEU A 163 39.34 10.34 -0.56
N ARG A 164 38.79 11.56 -0.33
CA ARG A 164 39.58 12.74 0.06
C ARG A 164 40.24 12.63 1.43
N TRP A 165 39.67 11.85 2.34
CA TRP A 165 40.25 11.60 3.66
C TRP A 165 41.36 10.54 3.67
N LEU A 166 41.40 9.71 2.63
CA LEU A 166 42.40 8.64 2.44
C LEU A 166 43.59 9.07 1.56
N SER A 167 43.54 10.27 0.98
CA SER A 167 44.60 10.91 0.18
C SER A 167 45.38 11.90 1.04
#